data_AF-A0AAX6MWC0-F1
#
_entry.id   AF-A0AAX6MWC0-F1
#
_cell.length_a   1.000
_cell.length_b   1.000
_cell.length_c   1.000
_cell.angle_alpha   90.00
_cell.angle_beta   90.00
_cell.angle_gamma   90.00
#
_symmetry.space_group_name_H-M   'P 1'
#
loop_
_entity.id
_entity.type
_entity.pdbx_description
1 polymer ?
#
loop_
_entity_poly.entity_id
_entity_poly.type
_entity_poly.pdbx_seq_one_letter_code
_entity_poly.pdbx_strand_id
1 'polypeptide(L)'
;MTLFDVQSFREYAYLLTVAKALNDRKAAGEEQVAIYLQDPTYTSVCKEVLSRDFGFRIISGYGAHGFAMVDENTLVAAHHPNFPLREIMADIARPAAMCWPFWGKDDFDRLPTRNKVIAADIETDRVRAMLKEYQDVPIPGTRPKNNTRQSEFNIAWLEEPFHDSKWYVRKSKVSSH
;
A
#
# COMPACT_ATOMS: atom_id res chain seq x y z
N MET A 1 -19.57 -13.42 -4.80
CA MET A 1 -18.43 -12.49 -4.73
C MET A 1 -17.45 -13.08 -3.75
N THR A 2 -16.26 -13.47 -4.21
CA THR A 2 -15.24 -14.06 -3.33
C THR A 2 -14.60 -12.95 -2.48
N LEU A 3 -13.95 -13.29 -1.36
CA LEU A 3 -13.29 -12.30 -0.51
C LEU A 3 -12.26 -11.45 -1.30
N PHE A 4 -11.61 -12.06 -2.30
CA PHE A 4 -10.66 -11.41 -3.19
C PHE A 4 -11.29 -10.28 -4.01
N ASP A 5 -12.52 -10.48 -4.52
CA ASP A 5 -13.21 -9.49 -5.37
C ASP A 5 -13.56 -8.20 -4.61
N VAL A 6 -13.89 -8.31 -3.31
CA VAL A 6 -14.24 -7.16 -2.46
C VAL A 6 -13.00 -6.30 -2.14
N GLN A 7 -11.85 -6.95 -2.01
CA GLN A 7 -10.59 -6.33 -1.62
C GLN A 7 -10.02 -5.49 -2.77
N SER A 8 -10.01 -6.04 -3.98
CA SER A 8 -9.57 -5.32 -5.17
C SER A 8 -10.41 -4.05 -5.43
N PHE A 9 -11.74 -4.11 -5.26
CA PHE A 9 -12.62 -2.94 -5.47
C PHE A 9 -12.25 -1.74 -4.58
N ARG A 10 -11.83 -1.99 -3.33
CA ARG A 10 -11.43 -0.94 -2.37
C ARG A 10 -10.10 -0.32 -2.72
N GLU A 11 -9.14 -1.15 -3.09
CA GLU A 11 -7.83 -0.68 -3.57
C GLU A 11 -8.02 0.21 -4.80
N TYR A 12 -8.96 -0.12 -5.69
CA TYR A 12 -9.31 0.78 -6.79
C TYR A 12 -9.96 2.08 -6.31
N ALA A 13 -10.97 2.04 -5.45
CA ALA A 13 -11.62 3.26 -4.94
C ALA A 13 -10.61 4.21 -4.26
N TYR A 14 -9.62 3.66 -3.55
CA TYR A 14 -8.48 4.39 -3.02
C TYR A 14 -7.65 5.05 -4.12
N LEU A 15 -7.17 4.24 -5.05
CA LEU A 15 -6.29 4.69 -6.13
C LEU A 15 -6.97 5.80 -6.93
N LEU A 16 -8.27 5.68 -7.18
CA LEU A 16 -9.09 6.71 -7.82
C LEU A 16 -9.14 8.02 -7.00
N THR A 17 -9.27 7.92 -5.68
CA THR A 17 -9.27 9.10 -4.79
C THR A 17 -7.90 9.79 -4.81
N VAL A 18 -6.81 9.01 -4.74
CA VAL A 18 -5.44 9.52 -4.84
C VAL A 18 -5.21 10.17 -6.20
N ALA A 19 -5.63 9.50 -7.29
CA ALA A 19 -5.53 10.03 -8.64
C ALA A 19 -6.24 11.37 -8.78
N LYS A 20 -7.46 11.46 -8.26
CA LYS A 20 -8.23 12.69 -8.24
C LYS A 20 -7.48 13.79 -7.48
N ALA A 21 -7.00 13.52 -6.27
CA ALA A 21 -6.28 14.49 -5.47
C ALA A 21 -5.00 14.98 -6.17
N LEU A 22 -4.24 14.08 -6.80
CA LEU A 22 -3.03 14.43 -7.56
C LEU A 22 -3.36 15.23 -8.83
N ASN A 23 -4.46 14.91 -9.52
CA ASN A 23 -4.93 15.67 -10.66
C ASN A 23 -5.41 17.08 -10.28
N ASP A 24 -6.09 17.22 -9.14
CA ASP A 24 -6.52 18.51 -8.62
C ASP A 24 -5.30 19.39 -8.26
N ARG A 25 -4.23 18.81 -7.68
CA ARG A 25 -2.95 19.49 -7.43
C ARG A 25 -2.24 19.92 -8.72
N LYS A 26 -2.21 19.03 -9.73
CA LYS A 26 -1.70 19.37 -11.06
C LYS A 26 -2.47 20.56 -11.67
N ALA A 27 -3.80 20.57 -11.55
CA ALA A 27 -4.63 21.68 -12.03
C ALA A 27 -4.33 23.00 -11.29
N ALA A 28 -3.86 22.92 -10.04
CA ALA A 28 -3.37 24.06 -9.26
C ALA A 28 -1.92 24.48 -9.60
N GLY A 29 -1.28 23.84 -10.59
CA GLY A 29 0.06 24.20 -11.07
C GLY A 29 1.21 23.40 -10.44
N GLU A 30 0.92 22.37 -9.64
CA GLU A 30 1.95 21.48 -9.11
C GLU A 30 2.46 20.48 -10.15
N GLU A 31 3.65 19.92 -9.91
CA GLU A 31 4.25 18.90 -10.77
C GLU A 31 3.37 17.63 -10.82
N GLN A 32 3.25 17.06 -12.02
CA GLN A 32 2.47 15.85 -12.22
C GLN A 32 3.20 14.62 -11.64
N VAL A 33 2.58 13.98 -10.65
CA VAL A 33 3.01 12.67 -10.16
C VAL A 33 2.46 11.57 -11.06
N ALA A 34 3.34 10.72 -11.60
CA ALA A 34 2.94 9.54 -12.36
C ALA A 34 2.47 8.43 -11.42
N ILE A 35 1.35 7.78 -11.74
CA ILE A 35 0.80 6.67 -10.97
C ILE A 35 0.90 5.40 -11.82
N TYR A 36 1.59 4.40 -11.29
CA TYR A 36 1.79 3.12 -11.96
C TYR A 36 1.01 2.01 -11.27
N LEU A 37 0.40 1.13 -12.07
CA LEU A 37 -0.34 -0.03 -11.58
C LEU A 37 0.19 -1.30 -12.21
N GLN A 38 0.37 -2.34 -11.39
CA GLN A 38 0.70 -3.67 -11.87
C GLN A 38 -0.12 -4.71 -11.14
N ASP A 39 -0.93 -5.44 -11.91
CA ASP A 39 -1.66 -6.60 -11.43
C ASP A 39 -1.83 -7.57 -12.60
N PRO A 40 -1.31 -8.81 -12.49
CA PRO A 40 -1.44 -9.82 -13.54
C PRO A 40 -2.88 -10.18 -13.89
N THR A 41 -3.84 -9.92 -13.01
CA THR A 41 -5.26 -10.25 -13.18
C THR A 41 -6.05 -9.18 -13.96
N TYR A 42 -5.45 -8.03 -14.26
CA TYR A 42 -6.13 -6.98 -15.01
C TYR A 42 -6.52 -7.45 -16.41
N THR A 43 -7.83 -7.44 -16.67
CA THR A 43 -8.39 -7.64 -18.01
C THR A 43 -8.05 -6.47 -18.93
N SER A 44 -8.21 -6.65 -20.25
CA SER A 44 -8.08 -5.56 -21.22
C SER A 44 -8.99 -4.37 -20.88
N VAL A 45 -10.22 -4.64 -20.45
CA VAL A 45 -11.20 -3.61 -20.04
C VAL A 45 -10.72 -2.85 -18.82
N CYS A 46 -10.20 -3.54 -17.79
CA CYS A 46 -9.61 -2.88 -16.62
C CYS A 46 -8.51 -1.92 -17.05
N LYS A 47 -7.59 -2.38 -17.89
CA LYS A 47 -6.45 -1.57 -18.36
C LYS A 47 -6.91 -0.35 -19.15
N GLU A 48 -7.92 -0.50 -20.01
CA GLU A 48 -8.47 0.62 -20.79
C GLU A 48 -9.08 1.68 -19.88
N VAL A 49 -9.99 1.30 -18.98
CA VAL A 49 -10.66 2.24 -18.06
C VAL A 49 -9.63 2.96 -17.18
N LEU A 50 -8.72 2.20 -16.55
CA LEU A 50 -7.70 2.74 -15.66
C LEU A 50 -6.77 3.73 -16.35
N SER A 51 -6.34 3.42 -17.58
CA SER A 51 -5.43 4.30 -18.32
C SER A 51 -6.14 5.50 -18.94
N ARG A 52 -7.29 5.29 -19.58
CA ARG A 52 -8.01 6.31 -20.33
C ARG A 52 -8.74 7.30 -19.44
N ASP A 53 -9.45 6.80 -18.43
CA ASP A 53 -10.36 7.62 -17.63
C ASP A 53 -9.66 8.25 -16.41
N PHE A 54 -8.58 7.63 -15.94
CA PHE A 54 -7.87 8.05 -14.71
C PHE A 54 -6.40 8.38 -14.92
N GLY A 55 -5.87 8.20 -16.13
CA GLY A 55 -4.49 8.56 -16.48
C GLY A 55 -3.43 7.64 -15.87
N PHE A 56 -3.80 6.43 -15.42
CA PHE A 56 -2.85 5.48 -14.84
C PHE A 56 -1.94 4.85 -15.89
N ARG A 57 -0.68 4.63 -15.51
CA ARG A 57 0.29 3.89 -16.32
C ARG A 57 0.29 2.43 -15.92
N ILE A 58 -0.34 1.59 -16.74
CA ILE A 58 -0.32 0.15 -16.51
C ILE A 58 1.07 -0.40 -16.88
N ILE A 59 1.74 -1.00 -15.91
CA ILE A 59 3.00 -1.71 -16.14
C ILE A 59 2.67 -3.00 -16.88
N SER A 60 3.15 -3.10 -18.11
CA SER A 60 3.01 -4.30 -18.92
C SER A 60 4.06 -5.36 -18.55
N GLY A 61 3.72 -6.62 -18.83
CA GLY A 61 4.58 -7.77 -18.58
C GLY A 61 4.14 -8.61 -17.37
N TYR A 62 4.85 -9.73 -17.17
CA TYR A 62 4.68 -10.63 -16.04
C TYR A 62 5.83 -10.46 -15.04
N GLY A 63 5.58 -10.73 -13.75
CA GLY A 63 6.63 -10.78 -12.73
C GLY A 63 6.97 -9.43 -12.09
N ALA A 64 8.26 -9.14 -11.95
CA ALA A 64 8.80 -8.12 -11.05
C ALA A 64 9.01 -6.71 -11.65
N HIS A 65 8.41 -6.41 -12.81
CA HIS A 65 8.73 -5.18 -13.55
C HIS A 65 8.49 -3.90 -12.73
N GLY A 66 7.39 -3.80 -11.99
CA GLY A 66 7.13 -2.67 -11.12
C GLY A 66 8.17 -2.49 -10.01
N PHE A 67 8.78 -3.57 -9.53
CA PHE A 67 9.86 -3.48 -8.55
C PHE A 67 11.13 -2.86 -9.12
N ALA A 68 11.42 -3.09 -10.40
CA ALA A 68 12.57 -2.47 -11.08
C ALA A 68 12.38 -0.95 -11.29
N MET A 69 11.15 -0.45 -11.18
CA MET A 69 10.83 0.98 -11.31
C MET A 69 10.83 1.71 -9.96
N VAL A 70 10.93 1.00 -8.84
CA VAL A 70 10.99 1.64 -7.51
C VAL A 70 12.37 2.27 -7.33
N ASP A 71 12.38 3.54 -6.90
CA ASP A 71 13.57 4.32 -6.58
C ASP A 71 13.37 5.13 -5.29
N GLU A 72 14.37 5.94 -4.92
CA GLU A 72 14.33 6.81 -3.74
C GLU A 72 13.28 7.92 -3.74
N ASN A 73 12.62 8.18 -4.88
CA ASN A 73 11.59 9.20 -5.07
C ASN A 73 10.19 8.57 -5.24
N THR A 74 10.11 7.25 -5.19
CA THR A 74 8.86 6.51 -5.37
C THR A 74 8.08 6.41 -4.07
N LEU A 75 6.75 6.47 -4.17
CA LEU A 75 5.83 6.02 -3.13
C LEU A 75 5.25 4.66 -3.52
N VAL A 76 5.43 3.66 -2.67
CA VAL A 76 4.87 2.32 -2.88
C VAL A 76 3.63 2.12 -2.00
N ALA A 77 2.48 1.84 -2.60
CA ALA A 77 1.25 1.55 -1.87
C ALA A 77 0.72 0.16 -2.24
N ALA A 78 0.48 -0.68 -1.23
CA ALA A 78 -0.11 -1.99 -1.40
C ALA A 78 -0.89 -2.35 -0.12
N HIS A 79 -2.20 -2.50 -0.25
CA HIS A 79 -3.05 -2.64 0.92
C HIS A 79 -3.24 -4.09 1.33
N HIS A 80 -3.11 -5.05 0.42
CA HIS A 80 -3.15 -6.47 0.74
C HIS A 80 -2.31 -7.33 -0.22
N PRO A 81 -0.97 -7.19 -0.22
CA PRO A 81 -0.14 -8.02 -1.06
C PRO A 81 -0.26 -9.50 -0.65
N ASN A 82 -0.51 -10.37 -1.62
CA ASN A 82 -0.53 -11.82 -1.45
C ASN A 82 0.88 -12.45 -1.58
N PHE A 83 1.92 -11.65 -1.39
CA PHE A 83 3.33 -11.99 -1.49
C PHE A 83 4.15 -11.09 -0.54
N PRO A 84 5.42 -11.43 -0.21
CA PRO A 84 6.19 -10.73 0.81
C PRO A 84 6.77 -9.39 0.30
N LEU A 85 5.90 -8.44 0.01
CA LEU A 85 6.28 -7.16 -0.60
C LEU A 85 7.23 -6.35 0.31
N ARG A 86 7.03 -6.35 1.65
CA ARG A 86 7.90 -5.59 2.58
C ARG A 86 9.31 -6.16 2.61
N GLU A 87 9.42 -7.47 2.51
CA GLU A 87 10.69 -8.17 2.41
C GLU A 87 11.44 -7.80 1.13
N ILE A 88 10.72 -7.72 0.00
CA ILE A 88 11.31 -7.28 -1.28
C ILE A 88 11.80 -5.83 -1.17
N MET A 89 10.97 -4.92 -0.65
CA MET A 89 11.37 -3.52 -0.45
C MET A 89 12.56 -3.36 0.49
N ALA A 90 12.75 -4.30 1.43
CA ALA A 90 13.92 -4.34 2.30
C ALA A 90 15.23 -4.65 1.55
N ASP A 91 15.19 -5.16 0.32
CA ASP A 91 16.38 -5.53 -0.46
C ASP A 91 16.55 -4.75 -1.78
N ILE A 92 15.50 -4.10 -2.30
CA ILE A 92 15.59 -3.32 -3.55
C ILE A 92 15.90 -1.83 -3.27
N ALA A 93 15.24 -0.90 -3.96
CA ALA A 93 15.32 0.52 -3.69
C ALA A 93 14.49 0.92 -2.47
N ARG A 94 15.09 1.66 -1.52
CA ARG A 94 14.43 2.25 -0.35
C ARG A 94 13.51 3.39 -0.80
N PRO A 95 12.18 3.19 -0.96
CA PRO A 95 11.30 4.21 -1.51
C PRO A 95 11.22 5.45 -0.61
N ALA A 96 10.79 6.59 -1.17
CA ALA A 96 10.54 7.82 -0.40
C ALA A 96 9.44 7.61 0.64
N ALA A 97 8.39 6.87 0.26
CA ALA A 97 7.24 6.61 1.11
C ALA A 97 6.58 5.28 0.80
N MET A 98 5.78 4.82 1.76
CA MET A 98 5.25 3.47 1.79
C MET A 98 3.88 3.47 2.48
N CYS A 99 2.84 2.89 1.88
CA CYS A 99 1.50 2.76 2.50
C CYS A 99 1.02 1.29 2.51
N TRP A 100 0.82 0.73 3.71
CA TRP A 100 0.64 -0.71 3.94
C TRP A 100 -0.29 -0.95 5.13
N PRO A 101 -1.02 -2.09 5.18
CA PRO A 101 -1.75 -2.51 6.37
C PRO A 101 -0.77 -2.90 7.47
N PHE A 102 -1.05 -2.54 8.71
CA PHE A 102 -0.24 -2.95 9.85
C PHE A 102 -0.63 -4.36 10.31
N TRP A 103 0.15 -5.34 9.88
CA TRP A 103 0.28 -6.62 10.60
C TRP A 103 1.68 -6.66 11.20
N GLY A 104 1.78 -6.24 12.47
CA GLY A 104 2.98 -6.43 13.26
C GLY A 104 3.18 -7.91 13.58
N LYS A 105 4.42 -8.32 13.88
CA LYS A 105 4.74 -9.70 14.24
C LYS A 105 3.84 -10.23 15.37
N ASP A 106 3.60 -9.40 16.39
CA ASP A 106 2.79 -9.77 17.56
C ASP A 106 1.31 -9.98 17.21
N ASP A 107 0.79 -9.20 16.26
CA ASP A 107 -0.58 -9.36 15.77
C ASP A 107 -0.68 -10.62 14.92
N PHE A 108 0.32 -10.90 14.07
CA PHE A 108 0.40 -12.13 13.30
C PHE A 108 0.46 -13.37 14.21
N ASP A 109 1.28 -13.35 15.26
CA ASP A 109 1.43 -14.49 16.17
C ASP A 109 0.12 -14.85 16.89
N ARG A 110 -0.75 -13.86 17.13
CA ARG A 110 -2.09 -14.01 17.72
C ARG A 110 -3.15 -14.51 16.73
N LEU A 111 -2.88 -14.52 15.43
CA LEU A 111 -3.85 -14.99 14.45
C LEU A 111 -4.08 -16.51 14.58
N PRO A 112 -5.34 -16.99 14.42
CA PRO A 112 -5.61 -18.41 14.24
C PRO A 112 -4.80 -18.97 13.05
N THR A 113 -4.34 -20.23 13.13
CA THR A 113 -3.52 -20.85 12.07
C THR A 113 -4.13 -20.72 10.68
N ARG A 114 -5.45 -20.87 10.55
CA ARG A 114 -6.17 -20.69 9.27
C ARG A 114 -6.02 -19.28 8.67
N ASN A 115 -5.85 -18.25 9.50
CA ASN A 115 -5.68 -16.86 9.07
C ASN A 115 -4.21 -16.55 8.79
N LYS A 116 -3.26 -17.23 9.46
CA LYS A 116 -1.82 -17.09 9.20
C LYS A 116 -1.43 -17.49 7.77
N VAL A 117 -2.15 -18.45 7.17
CA VAL A 117 -1.93 -18.90 5.77
C VAL A 117 -2.22 -17.80 4.74
N ILE A 118 -3.01 -16.78 5.11
CA ILE A 118 -3.46 -15.72 4.19
C ILE A 118 -2.58 -14.46 4.31
N ALA A 119 -1.86 -14.30 5.42
CA ALA A 119 -0.95 -13.17 5.61
C ALA A 119 0.42 -13.45 4.97
N ALA A 120 0.53 -13.13 3.68
CA ALA A 120 1.75 -13.34 2.88
C ALA A 120 2.82 -12.26 3.08
N ASP A 121 2.46 -11.15 3.74
CA ASP A 121 3.34 -10.01 4.00
C ASP A 121 3.25 -9.69 5.49
N ILE A 122 4.35 -9.92 6.23
CA ILE A 122 4.43 -9.81 7.69
C ILE A 122 5.64 -8.93 8.04
N GLU A 123 5.55 -8.17 9.12
CA GLU A 123 6.72 -7.46 9.65
C GLU A 123 7.72 -8.46 10.28
N THR A 124 8.76 -8.84 9.53
CA THR A 124 9.91 -9.58 10.09
C THR A 124 10.91 -8.64 10.75
N ASP A 125 11.92 -9.20 11.44
CA ASP A 125 13.02 -8.40 11.99
C ASP A 125 13.79 -7.62 10.92
N ARG A 126 13.86 -8.15 9.69
CA ARG A 126 14.46 -7.46 8.55
C ARG A 126 13.65 -6.23 8.14
N VAL A 127 12.34 -6.37 8.01
CA VAL A 127 11.45 -5.25 7.71
C VAL A 127 11.50 -4.21 8.83
N ARG A 128 11.51 -4.67 10.09
CA ARG A 128 11.65 -3.79 11.25
C ARG A 128 12.97 -3.01 11.22
N ALA A 129 14.06 -3.61 10.77
CA ALA A 129 15.34 -2.92 10.60
C ALA A 129 15.24 -1.81 9.53
N MET A 130 14.65 -2.10 8.36
CA MET A 130 14.37 -1.10 7.31
C MET A 130 13.48 0.04 7.84
N LEU A 131 12.41 -0.27 8.57
CA LEU A 131 11.45 0.73 9.06
C LEU A 131 12.07 1.74 10.04
N LYS A 132 13.23 1.47 10.65
CA LYS A 132 13.96 2.47 11.46
C LYS A 132 14.35 3.71 10.65
N GLU A 133 14.53 3.57 9.34
CA GLU A 133 14.82 4.67 8.41
C GLU A 133 13.59 5.54 8.10
N TYR A 134 12.40 5.08 8.50
CA TYR A 134 11.12 5.73 8.21
C TYR A 134 10.49 6.27 9.49
N GLN A 135 9.58 7.23 9.32
CA GLN A 135 8.68 7.69 10.36
C GLN A 135 7.24 7.34 10.00
N ASP A 136 6.49 6.88 10.99
CA ASP A 136 5.05 6.62 10.87
C ASP A 136 4.32 7.97 10.80
N VAL A 137 3.49 8.14 9.77
CA VAL A 137 2.64 9.31 9.57
C VAL A 137 1.19 8.82 9.54
N PRO A 138 0.28 9.44 10.32
CA PRO A 138 -1.13 9.11 10.26
C PRO A 138 -1.67 9.46 8.87
N ILE A 139 -2.53 8.61 8.32
CA ILE A 139 -3.22 8.92 7.07
C ILE A 139 -4.18 10.08 7.36
N PRO A 140 -4.09 11.22 6.64
CA PRO A 140 -5.01 12.33 6.85
C PRO A 140 -6.46 11.86 6.76
N GLY A 141 -7.28 12.23 7.75
CA GLY A 141 -8.69 11.84 7.81
C GLY A 141 -8.98 10.44 8.35
N THR A 142 -7.97 9.66 8.76
CA THR A 142 -8.19 8.39 9.48
C THR A 142 -8.30 8.60 10.98
N ARG A 143 -9.19 7.82 11.62
CA ARG A 143 -9.35 7.85 13.08
C ARG A 143 -8.21 7.04 13.72
N PRO A 144 -7.58 7.51 14.81
CA PRO A 144 -6.64 6.71 15.57
C PRO A 144 -7.31 5.43 16.07
N LYS A 145 -6.55 4.32 16.16
CA LYS A 145 -7.03 3.10 16.84
C LYS A 145 -7.46 3.44 18.26
N ASN A 146 -8.73 3.20 18.58
CA ASN A 146 -9.16 3.08 19.98
C ASN A 146 -8.80 1.67 20.46
N ASN A 147 -7.92 1.58 21.46
CA ASN A 147 -7.40 0.32 22.03
C ASN A 147 -8.45 -0.59 22.72
N THR A 148 -9.74 -0.31 22.60
CA THR A 148 -10.81 -0.95 23.38
C THR A 148 -11.74 -1.88 22.59
N ARG A 149 -11.45 -2.22 21.33
CA ARG A 149 -12.18 -3.28 20.61
C ARG A 149 -11.25 -4.35 20.01
N GLN A 150 -10.47 -4.98 20.88
CA GLN A 150 -10.04 -6.37 20.66
C GLN A 150 -11.18 -7.30 21.06
N SER A 151 -12.11 -7.65 20.18
CA SER A 151 -12.91 -8.86 20.45
C SER A 151 -13.69 -9.43 19.28
N GLU A 152 -13.84 -8.74 18.14
CA GLU A 152 -14.65 -9.33 17.07
C GLU A 152 -13.91 -9.14 15.74
N PHE A 153 -13.57 -10.27 15.11
CA PHE A 153 -13.31 -10.39 13.67
C PHE A 153 -14.60 -10.03 12.91
N ASN A 154 -15.15 -8.85 13.19
CA ASN A 154 -16.40 -8.35 12.67
C ASN A 154 -16.15 -7.65 11.36
N ILE A 155 -17.24 -7.58 10.62
CA ILE A 155 -17.49 -6.92 9.34
C ILE A 155 -16.94 -5.47 9.27
N ALA A 156 -16.45 -4.88 10.37
CA ALA A 156 -15.74 -3.59 10.40
C ALA A 156 -14.49 -3.53 9.49
N TRP A 157 -13.77 -4.64 9.26
CA TRP A 157 -12.72 -4.72 8.22
C TRP A 157 -13.27 -4.45 6.81
N LEU A 158 -14.57 -4.68 6.60
CA LEU A 158 -15.32 -4.39 5.40
C LEU A 158 -16.00 -3.01 5.46
N GLU A 159 -15.68 -2.11 6.39
CA GLU A 159 -16.27 -0.76 6.45
C GLU A 159 -15.25 0.33 6.13
N GLU A 160 -13.98 0.17 6.52
CA GLU A 160 -12.93 1.16 6.26
C GLU A 160 -11.76 0.54 5.45
N PRO A 161 -11.54 0.95 4.18
CA PRO A 161 -10.53 0.36 3.29
C PRO A 161 -9.06 0.58 3.73
N PHE A 162 -8.85 1.35 4.81
CA PHE A 162 -7.55 1.61 5.43
C PHE A 162 -7.57 1.32 6.93
N HIS A 163 -8.55 0.57 7.42
CA HIS A 163 -8.52 0.11 8.79
C HIS A 163 -7.15 -0.54 9.02
N ASP A 164 -6.34 0.09 9.86
CA ASP A 164 -4.99 -0.32 10.24
C ASP A 164 -3.85 -0.03 9.24
N SER A 165 -4.09 0.71 8.14
CA SER A 165 -3.00 1.12 7.26
C SER A 165 -2.20 2.30 7.82
N LYS A 166 -0.88 2.28 7.59
CA LYS A 166 0.04 3.34 8.00
C LYS A 166 0.83 3.87 6.82
N TRP A 167 1.14 5.17 6.86
CA TRP A 167 2.13 5.76 5.98
C TRP A 167 3.48 5.75 6.66
N TYR A 168 4.48 5.25 5.95
CA TYR A 168 5.88 5.31 6.33
C TYR A 168 6.55 6.28 5.38
N VAL A 169 7.07 7.38 5.91
CA VAL A 169 7.81 8.37 5.11
C VAL A 169 9.28 8.28 5.51
N ARG A 170 10.19 8.19 4.53
CA ARG A 170 11.61 8.07 4.81
C ARG A 170 12.07 9.34 5.53
N LYS A 171 12.80 9.19 6.63
CA LYS A 171 13.38 10.31 7.34
C LYS A 171 14.33 11.03 6.39
N SER A 172 14.22 12.36 6.32
CA SER A 172 15.23 13.15 5.61
C SER A 172 16.58 12.89 6.25
N LYS A 173 17.63 12.68 5.44
CA LYS A 173 18.99 12.74 5.96
C LYS A 173 19.18 14.16 6.46
N VAL A 174 19.26 14.35 7.78
CA VAL A 174 19.72 15.62 8.34
C VAL A 174 21.11 15.84 7.75
N SER A 175 21.23 16.83 6.86
CA SER A 175 22.52 17.25 6.35
C SER A 175 23.26 17.88 7.52
N SER A 176 24.14 17.12 8.15
CA SER A 176 25.12 17.67 9.08
C SER A 176 25.98 18.66 8.33
N HIS A 177 25.64 19.95 8.47
CA HIS A 177 26.51 21.08 8.15
C HIS A 177 27.32 21.41 9.40
#